data_AF-A0AAX3SHL4-F1
#
_entry.id   AF-A0AAX3SHL4-F1
#
_cell.length_a   1.000
_cell.length_b   1.000
_cell.length_c   1.000
_cell.angle_alpha   90.00
_cell.angle_beta   90.00
_cell.angle_gamma   90.00
#
_symmetry.space_group_name_H-M   'P 1'
#
loop_
_entity.id
_entity.type
_entity.pdbx_description
1 polymer ?
#
loop_
_entity_poly.entity_id
_entity_poly.type
_entity_poly.pdbx_seq_one_letter_code
_entity_poly.pdbx_strand_id
1 'polypeptide(L)'
;MISNLTKANVLRSVIAGCSVAQAGKAEKLGTERARTALNRICELLNLPNDLDAIHAEPDLYLESLAHFESLPQFELRTPLVAKLRQVLGLRSCRQLTPAMLAQVTASQLINQGISIVALADLQQWLLKHDLSLRHSPPVTEVDFREARKAIALLDAFDFDTESLEWQMNHLARPRARGRGRRAAATAPSTGRPAGESPSAGSAPASASASAP
;
A
#
# COMPACT_ATOMS: atom_id res chain seq x y z
N MET A 1 -12.36 20.86 5.07
CA MET A 1 -13.21 19.66 5.12
C MET A 1 -13.19 19.09 6.53
N ILE A 2 -14.30 18.52 6.99
CA ILE A 2 -14.48 18.02 8.37
C ILE A 2 -14.01 16.56 8.46
N SER A 3 -13.27 16.19 9.51
CA SER A 3 -12.79 14.81 9.73
C SER A 3 -13.96 13.86 10.04
N ASN A 4 -13.78 12.55 9.86
CA ASN A 4 -14.84 11.58 10.22
C ASN A 4 -15.10 11.57 11.73
N LEU A 5 -14.05 11.74 12.54
CA LEU A 5 -14.15 11.86 14.00
C LEU A 5 -15.04 13.04 14.41
N THR A 6 -14.84 14.22 13.82
CA THR A 6 -15.68 15.39 14.09
C THR A 6 -17.13 15.16 13.65
N LYS A 7 -17.38 14.46 12.53
CA LYS A 7 -18.75 14.11 12.12
C LYS A 7 -19.42 13.13 13.10
N ALA A 8 -18.67 12.13 13.58
CA ALA A 8 -19.15 11.16 14.56
C ALA A 8 -19.49 11.83 15.90
N ASN A 9 -18.67 12.78 16.35
CA ASN A 9 -18.94 13.55 17.57
C ASN A 9 -20.18 14.44 17.45
N VAL A 10 -20.42 15.04 16.27
CA VAL A 10 -21.67 15.76 16.00
C VAL A 10 -22.87 14.82 16.13
N LEU A 11 -22.80 13.61 15.57
CA LEU A 11 -23.88 12.62 15.69
C LEU A 11 -24.09 12.17 17.14
N ARG A 12 -23.03 11.87 17.90
CA ARG A 12 -23.13 11.55 19.35
C ARG A 12 -23.79 12.67 20.14
N SER A 13 -23.45 13.92 19.86
CA SER A 13 -24.05 15.07 20.54
C SER A 13 -25.54 15.20 20.22
N VAL A 14 -25.93 14.96 18.97
CA VAL A 14 -27.34 14.95 18.56
C VAL A 14 -28.10 13.81 19.22
N ILE A 15 -27.52 12.60 19.30
CA ILE A 15 -28.09 11.45 20.01
C ILE A 15 -28.29 11.76 21.50
N ALA A 16 -27.35 12.47 22.13
CA ALA A 16 -27.45 12.91 23.52
C ALA A 16 -28.52 14.01 23.76
N GLY A 17 -29.32 14.36 22.76
CA GLY A 17 -30.42 15.32 22.85
C GLY A 17 -30.03 16.78 22.54
N CYS A 18 -28.80 17.04 22.08
CA CYS A 18 -28.42 18.40 21.67
C CYS A 18 -28.99 18.74 20.29
N SER A 19 -29.36 20.01 20.09
CA SER A 19 -29.66 20.52 18.75
C SER A 19 -28.42 20.53 17.87
N VAL A 20 -28.61 20.48 16.54
CA VAL A 20 -27.50 20.54 15.56
C VAL A 20 -26.62 21.80 15.76
N ALA A 21 -27.21 22.91 16.18
CA ALA A 21 -26.48 24.14 16.49
C ALA A 21 -25.58 24.01 17.72
N GLN A 22 -26.04 23.32 18.77
CA GLN A 22 -25.26 23.05 19.98
C GLN A 22 -24.14 22.02 19.70
N ALA A 23 -24.46 20.95 18.97
CA ALA A 23 -23.47 19.97 18.52
C ALA A 23 -22.38 20.63 17.65
N GLY A 24 -22.78 21.56 16.77
CA GLY A 24 -21.84 22.38 16.00
C GLY A 24 -20.93 23.21 16.88
N LYS A 25 -21.47 23.93 17.87
CA LYS A 25 -20.67 24.72 18.81
C LYS A 25 -19.66 23.89 19.60
N ALA A 26 -20.04 22.69 20.04
CA ALA A 26 -19.14 21.78 20.75
C ALA A 26 -17.89 21.42 19.92
N GLU A 27 -18.07 21.23 18.61
CA GLU A 27 -16.99 20.91 17.66
C GLU A 27 -16.41 22.15 16.95
N LYS A 28 -16.71 23.37 17.43
CA LYS A 28 -16.28 24.65 16.82
C LYS A 28 -16.69 24.80 15.34
N LEU A 29 -17.83 24.24 14.97
CA LEU A 29 -18.45 24.33 13.65
C LEU A 29 -19.66 25.27 13.65
N GLY A 30 -19.87 25.97 12.54
CA GLY A 30 -21.14 26.67 12.29
C GLY A 30 -22.29 25.68 12.05
N THR A 31 -23.53 26.13 12.27
CA THR A 31 -24.75 25.30 12.19
C THR A 31 -24.89 24.55 10.87
N GLU A 32 -24.68 25.22 9.74
CA GLU A 32 -24.74 24.59 8.41
C GLU A 32 -23.67 23.51 8.19
N ARG A 33 -22.48 23.73 8.75
CA ARG A 33 -21.39 22.74 8.70
C ARG A 33 -21.68 21.53 9.57
N ALA A 34 -22.30 21.74 10.74
CA ALA A 34 -22.74 20.65 11.61
C ALA A 34 -23.87 19.83 10.97
N ARG A 35 -24.83 20.48 10.32
CA ARG A 35 -25.89 19.78 9.55
C ARG A 35 -25.32 18.98 8.40
N THR A 36 -24.38 19.56 7.65
CA THR A 36 -23.67 18.84 6.58
C THR A 36 -22.88 17.65 7.13
N ALA A 37 -22.23 17.80 8.30
CA ALA A 37 -21.51 16.72 8.95
C ALA A 37 -22.44 15.57 9.36
N LEU A 38 -23.60 15.90 9.93
CA LEU A 38 -24.64 14.94 10.32
C LEU A 38 -25.16 14.16 9.10
N ASN A 39 -25.58 14.87 8.04
CA ASN A 39 -26.05 14.23 6.81
C ASN A 39 -24.99 13.28 6.24
N ARG A 40 -23.72 13.72 6.23
CA ARG A 40 -22.64 12.93 5.64
C ARG A 40 -22.30 11.68 6.45
N ILE A 41 -22.41 11.70 7.78
CA ILE A 41 -22.18 10.50 8.59
C ILE A 41 -23.36 9.54 8.52
N CYS A 42 -24.61 10.04 8.51
CA CYS A 42 -25.79 9.20 8.28
C CYS A 42 -25.74 8.52 6.89
N GLU A 43 -25.36 9.25 5.84
CA GLU A 43 -25.10 8.66 4.51
C GLU A 43 -24.03 7.57 4.55
N LEU A 44 -22.95 7.76 5.31
CA LEU A 44 -21.87 6.76 5.43
C LEU A 44 -22.32 5.51 6.19
N LEU A 45 -23.21 5.67 7.17
CA LEU A 45 -23.81 4.58 7.95
C LEU A 45 -24.98 3.91 7.21
N ASN A 46 -25.43 4.46 6.07
CA ASN A 46 -26.67 4.10 5.37
C ASN A 46 -27.92 4.19 6.26
N LEU A 47 -27.98 5.22 7.10
CA LEU A 47 -29.10 5.50 8.01
C LEU A 47 -29.81 6.80 7.64
N PRO A 48 -31.11 6.94 7.98
CA PRO A 48 -31.82 8.19 7.78
C PRO A 48 -31.17 9.33 8.58
N ASN A 49 -31.24 10.55 8.03
CA ASN A 49 -30.65 11.76 8.61
C ASN A 49 -31.67 12.64 9.34
N ASP A 50 -32.87 12.10 9.60
CA ASP A 50 -33.94 12.79 10.31
C ASP A 50 -33.68 12.79 11.82
N LEU A 51 -33.84 13.95 12.46
CA LEU A 51 -33.61 14.09 13.91
C LEU A 51 -34.59 13.23 14.71
N ASP A 52 -35.85 13.16 14.27
CA ASP A 52 -36.88 12.34 14.91
C ASP A 52 -36.51 10.84 14.84
N ALA A 53 -35.94 10.38 13.73
CA ALA A 53 -35.48 9.00 13.58
C ALA A 53 -34.24 8.71 14.45
N ILE A 54 -33.30 9.65 14.53
CA ILE A 54 -32.10 9.54 15.39
C ILE A 54 -32.49 9.47 16.87
N HIS A 55 -33.49 10.24 17.29
CA HIS A 55 -33.97 10.25 18.68
C HIS A 55 -34.90 9.08 18.99
N ALA A 56 -35.59 8.51 18.00
CA ALA A 56 -36.43 7.33 18.17
C ALA A 56 -35.61 6.05 18.43
N GLU A 57 -34.48 5.88 17.74
CA GLU A 57 -33.64 4.67 17.85
C GLU A 57 -32.15 5.00 18.07
N PRO A 58 -31.78 5.65 19.19
CA PRO A 58 -30.41 6.11 19.43
C PRO A 58 -29.38 4.98 19.47
N ASP A 59 -29.77 3.81 20.00
CA ASP A 59 -28.87 2.65 20.15
C ASP A 59 -28.39 2.11 18.80
N LEU A 60 -29.27 2.07 17.79
CA LEU A 60 -28.93 1.60 16.44
C LEU A 60 -27.85 2.48 15.80
N TYR A 61 -27.95 3.79 15.99
CA TYR A 61 -26.94 4.73 15.50
C TYR A 61 -25.62 4.58 16.25
N LEU A 62 -25.65 4.36 17.57
CA LEU A 62 -24.44 4.15 18.38
C LEU A 62 -23.74 2.84 18.01
N GLU A 63 -24.46 1.74 17.85
CA GLU A 63 -23.90 0.45 17.42
C GLU A 63 -23.28 0.55 16.01
N SER A 64 -24.00 1.18 15.08
CA SER A 64 -23.51 1.39 13.71
C SER A 64 -22.26 2.28 13.69
N LEU A 65 -22.23 3.31 14.52
CA LEU A 65 -21.09 4.20 14.67
C LEU A 65 -19.89 3.47 15.30
N ALA A 66 -20.10 2.68 16.36
CA ALA A 66 -19.05 1.88 16.98
C ALA A 66 -18.45 0.86 15.99
N HIS A 67 -19.30 0.19 15.20
CA HIS A 67 -18.83 -0.69 14.13
C HIS A 67 -18.02 0.09 13.10
N PHE A 68 -18.47 1.28 12.69
CA PHE A 68 -17.76 2.08 11.70
C PHE A 68 -16.42 2.63 12.22
N GLU A 69 -16.34 3.00 13.50
CA GLU A 69 -15.10 3.43 14.16
C GLU A 69 -14.09 2.30 14.36
N SER A 70 -14.55 1.06 14.50
CA SER A 70 -13.66 -0.11 14.56
C SER A 70 -12.90 -0.36 13.25
N LEU A 71 -13.37 0.22 12.13
CA LEU A 71 -12.76 0.04 10.83
C LEU A 71 -11.52 0.96 10.67
N PRO A 72 -10.35 0.41 10.30
CA PRO A 72 -9.11 1.20 10.19
C PRO A 72 -9.21 2.42 9.27
N GLN A 73 -10.00 2.32 8.19
CA GLN A 73 -10.20 3.40 7.23
C GLN A 73 -10.99 4.60 7.78
N PHE A 74 -11.61 4.50 8.97
CA PHE A 74 -12.31 5.60 9.61
C PHE A 74 -11.38 6.78 9.89
N GLU A 75 -10.13 6.49 10.25
CA GLU A 75 -9.10 7.48 10.53
C GLU A 75 -8.68 8.29 9.30
N LEU A 76 -8.89 7.71 8.10
CA LEU A 76 -8.55 8.34 6.84
C LEU A 76 -9.68 9.25 6.35
N ARG A 77 -9.28 10.30 5.61
CA ARG A 77 -10.25 11.20 4.97
C ARG A 77 -11.04 10.45 3.90
N THR A 78 -12.36 10.61 3.87
CA THR A 78 -13.26 9.98 2.88
C THR A 78 -12.79 10.11 1.42
N PRO A 79 -12.35 11.28 0.90
CA PRO A 79 -11.86 11.38 -0.48
C PRO A 79 -10.59 10.56 -0.72
N LEU A 80 -9.71 10.47 0.28
CA LEU A 80 -8.48 9.67 0.19
C LEU A 80 -8.83 8.18 0.13
N VAL A 81 -9.74 7.71 0.98
CA VAL A 81 -10.25 6.33 0.94
C VAL A 81 -10.89 6.00 -0.41
N ALA A 82 -11.71 6.90 -0.95
CA ALA A 82 -12.35 6.71 -2.26
C ALA A 82 -11.32 6.65 -3.39
N LYS A 83 -10.30 7.52 -3.36
CA LYS A 83 -9.20 7.52 -4.33
C LYS A 83 -8.38 6.24 -4.23
N LEU A 84 -8.03 5.79 -3.02
CA LEU A 84 -7.30 4.53 -2.80
C LEU A 84 -8.10 3.33 -3.28
N ARG A 85 -9.41 3.29 -3.04
CA ARG A 85 -10.29 2.24 -3.58
C ARG A 85 -10.19 2.16 -5.10
N GLN A 86 -10.25 3.30 -5.78
CA GLN A 86 -10.15 3.36 -7.25
C GLN A 86 -8.76 2.91 -7.73
N VAL A 87 -7.71 3.45 -7.10
CA VAL A 87 -6.31 3.22 -7.49
C VAL A 87 -5.87 1.78 -7.27
N LEU A 88 -6.32 1.16 -6.18
CA LEU A 88 -6.00 -0.22 -5.80
C LEU A 88 -7.01 -1.24 -6.36
N GLY A 89 -8.00 -0.79 -7.16
CA GLY A 89 -8.99 -1.67 -7.78
C GLY A 89 -9.89 -2.43 -6.78
N LEU A 90 -10.12 -1.85 -5.60
CA LEU A 90 -10.87 -2.52 -4.53
C LEU A 90 -12.38 -2.51 -4.84
N ARG A 91 -13.05 -3.63 -4.57
CA ARG A 91 -14.51 -3.75 -4.73
C ARG A 91 -15.26 -2.91 -3.70
N SER A 92 -14.70 -2.75 -2.51
CA SER A 92 -15.27 -1.99 -1.40
C SER A 92 -14.21 -1.27 -0.58
N CYS A 93 -14.56 -0.12 0.00
CA CYS A 93 -13.70 0.59 0.96
C CYS A 93 -13.35 -0.27 2.19
N ARG A 94 -14.18 -1.28 2.52
CA ARG A 94 -13.93 -2.20 3.65
C ARG A 94 -12.72 -3.11 3.42
N GLN A 95 -12.28 -3.28 2.17
CA GLN A 95 -11.09 -4.06 1.84
C GLN A 95 -9.79 -3.27 2.09
N LEU A 96 -9.89 -1.96 2.32
CA LEU A 96 -8.73 -1.12 2.62
C LEU A 96 -8.29 -1.38 4.06
N THR A 97 -7.24 -2.19 4.21
CA THR A 97 -6.61 -2.47 5.50
C THR A 97 -5.16 -1.97 5.52
N PRO A 98 -4.61 -1.61 6.71
CA PRO A 98 -3.22 -1.23 6.84
C PRO A 98 -2.26 -2.28 6.25
N ALA A 99 -2.50 -3.56 6.55
CA ALA A 99 -1.69 -4.67 6.06
C ALA A 99 -1.68 -4.82 4.53
N MET A 100 -2.79 -4.50 3.86
CA MET A 100 -2.86 -4.50 2.40
C MET A 100 -2.07 -3.33 1.82
N LEU A 101 -2.23 -2.12 2.39
CA LEU A 101 -1.53 -0.93 1.90
C LEU A 101 0.00 -1.03 2.13
N ALA A 102 0.43 -1.69 3.21
CA ALA A 102 1.85 -1.94 3.52
C ALA A 102 2.57 -2.77 2.43
N GLN A 103 1.84 -3.49 1.57
CA GLN A 103 2.43 -4.25 0.46
C GLN A 103 2.74 -3.39 -0.77
N VAL A 104 2.20 -2.17 -0.81
CA VAL A 104 2.33 -1.21 -1.92
C VAL A 104 3.51 -0.29 -1.66
N THR A 105 4.22 0.12 -2.71
CA THR A 105 5.33 1.07 -2.58
C THR A 105 4.85 2.52 -2.74
N ALA A 106 5.58 3.46 -2.13
CA ALA A 106 5.31 4.89 -2.29
C ALA A 106 5.31 5.34 -3.76
N SER A 107 6.28 4.88 -4.56
CA SER A 107 6.38 5.20 -5.98
C SER A 107 5.18 4.71 -6.78
N GLN A 108 4.61 3.54 -6.45
CA GLN A 108 3.39 3.05 -7.10
C GLN A 108 2.20 3.99 -6.87
N LEU A 109 2.00 4.44 -5.62
CA LEU A 109 0.93 5.37 -5.27
C LEU A 109 1.10 6.73 -5.96
N ILE A 110 2.33 7.26 -6.00
CA ILE A 110 2.64 8.53 -6.67
C ILE A 110 2.36 8.41 -8.18
N ASN A 111 2.81 7.34 -8.83
CA ASN A 111 2.58 7.08 -10.25
C ASN A 111 1.09 6.94 -10.60
N GLN A 112 0.26 6.55 -9.63
CA GLN A 112 -1.19 6.46 -9.77
C GLN A 112 -1.93 7.77 -9.40
N GLY A 113 -1.18 8.85 -9.14
CA GLY A 113 -1.71 10.18 -8.91
C GLY A 113 -2.11 10.45 -7.45
N ILE A 114 -1.58 9.71 -6.48
CA ILE A 114 -1.64 10.10 -5.06
C ILE A 114 -0.62 11.21 -4.81
N SER A 115 -1.05 12.31 -4.20
CA SER A 115 -0.16 13.43 -3.89
C SER A 115 0.80 13.08 -2.74
N ILE A 116 1.94 13.78 -2.69
CA ILE A 116 2.95 13.60 -1.63
C ILE A 116 2.35 13.87 -0.24
N VAL A 117 1.47 14.87 -0.11
CA VAL A 117 0.79 15.17 1.15
C VAL A 117 -0.12 14.01 1.58
N ALA A 118 -0.88 13.44 0.64
CA ALA A 118 -1.71 12.28 0.92
C ALA A 118 -0.87 11.03 1.26
N LEU A 119 0.30 10.88 0.63
CA LEU A 119 1.24 9.81 0.96
C LEU A 119 1.77 9.95 2.40
N ALA A 120 2.09 11.18 2.83
CA ALA A 120 2.50 11.44 4.21
C ALA A 120 1.38 11.10 5.22
N ASP A 121 0.14 11.50 4.93
CA ASP A 121 -1.03 11.12 5.73
C ASP A 121 -1.17 9.58 5.83
N LEU A 122 -0.94 8.86 4.73
CA LEU A 122 -1.00 7.39 4.71
C LEU A 122 0.14 6.74 5.48
N GLN A 123 1.36 7.28 5.36
CA GLN A 123 2.51 6.79 6.12
C GLN A 123 2.27 7.00 7.63
N GLN A 124 1.74 8.15 8.03
CA GLN A 124 1.37 8.40 9.43
C GLN A 124 0.29 7.44 9.91
N TRP A 125 -0.71 7.14 9.08
CA TRP A 125 -1.74 6.16 9.39
C TRP A 125 -1.17 4.75 9.54
N LEU A 126 -0.26 4.32 8.64
CA LEU A 126 0.41 3.02 8.74
C LEU A 126 1.28 2.90 9.99
N LEU A 127 2.00 3.96 10.35
CA LEU A 127 2.85 3.98 11.54
C LEU A 127 2.07 3.77 12.84
N LYS A 128 0.81 4.24 12.93
CA LYS A 128 -0.06 3.96 14.09
C LYS A 128 -0.39 2.47 14.25
N HIS A 129 -0.24 1.69 13.18
CA HIS A 129 -0.45 0.25 13.16
C HIS A 129 0.88 -0.52 13.11
N ASP A 130 2.00 0.12 13.45
CA ASP A 130 3.35 -0.44 13.40
C ASP A 130 3.75 -0.97 12.01
N LEU A 131 3.19 -0.36 10.95
CA LEU A 131 3.45 -0.72 9.57
C LEU A 131 4.08 0.45 8.80
N SER A 132 4.75 0.13 7.69
CA SER A 132 5.25 1.09 6.72
C SER A 132 4.89 0.64 5.31
N LEU A 133 4.88 1.58 4.37
CA LEU A 133 4.83 1.23 2.96
C LEU A 133 6.03 0.37 2.59
N ARG A 134 5.84 -0.53 1.62
CA ARG A 134 6.90 -1.41 1.17
C ARG A 134 8.08 -0.61 0.63
N HIS A 135 9.25 -0.87 1.19
CA HIS A 135 10.50 -0.32 0.68
C HIS A 135 10.86 -0.99 -0.65
N SER A 136 11.17 -0.17 -1.64
CA SER A 136 11.72 -0.59 -2.93
C SER A 136 13.00 0.19 -3.19
N PRO A 137 14.05 -0.44 -3.72
CA PRO A 137 15.18 0.32 -4.22
C PRO A 137 14.73 1.25 -5.38
N PRO A 138 15.37 2.41 -5.54
CA PRO A 138 15.21 3.24 -6.74
C PRO A 138 15.60 2.43 -7.98
N VAL A 139 14.78 2.48 -9.03
CA VAL A 139 14.99 1.71 -10.26
C VAL A 139 15.25 2.64 -11.45
N THR A 140 14.60 3.80 -11.46
CA THR A 140 14.73 4.78 -12.53
C THR A 140 15.71 5.89 -12.17
N GLU A 141 16.30 6.54 -13.18
CA GLU A 141 17.17 7.70 -12.98
C GLU A 141 16.46 8.85 -12.24
N VAL A 142 15.14 8.95 -12.41
CA VAL A 142 14.30 9.91 -11.68
C VAL A 142 14.26 9.55 -10.19
N ASP A 143 14.03 8.28 -9.84
CA ASP A 143 14.03 7.83 -8.44
C ASP A 143 15.39 8.12 -7.77
N PHE A 144 16.50 7.85 -8.46
CA PHE A 144 17.85 8.14 -7.94
C PHE A 144 18.07 9.63 -7.72
N ARG A 145 17.60 10.47 -8.65
CA ARG A 145 17.70 11.94 -8.52
C ARG A 145 16.88 12.45 -7.34
N GLU A 146 15.65 11.96 -7.17
CA GLU A 146 14.78 12.36 -6.07
C GLU A 146 15.33 11.89 -4.72
N ALA A 147 15.84 10.65 -4.65
CA ALA A 147 16.44 10.14 -3.43
C ALA A 147 17.71 10.91 -3.04
N ARG A 148 18.56 11.30 -3.99
CA ARG A 148 19.70 12.19 -3.73
C ARG A 148 19.27 13.57 -3.22
N LYS A 149 18.21 14.15 -3.79
CA LYS A 149 17.65 15.42 -3.29
C LYS A 149 17.13 15.28 -1.86
N ALA A 150 16.44 14.18 -1.56
CA ALA A 150 15.94 13.91 -0.23
C ALA A 150 17.08 13.76 0.80
N ILE A 151 18.14 13.02 0.44
CA ILE A 151 19.34 12.89 1.27
C ILE A 151 19.98 14.27 1.53
N ALA A 152 20.21 15.06 0.48
CA ALA A 152 20.81 16.40 0.63
C ALA A 152 19.94 17.34 1.48
N LEU A 153 18.61 17.20 1.44
CA LEU A 153 17.73 17.96 2.32
C LEU A 153 17.88 17.51 3.77
N LEU A 154 17.92 16.20 4.03
CA LEU A 154 18.12 15.68 5.39
C LEU A 154 19.47 16.14 5.96
N ASP A 155 20.53 16.08 5.17
CA ASP A 155 21.86 16.58 5.52
C ASP A 155 21.85 18.08 5.87
N ALA A 156 21.14 18.90 5.07
CA ALA A 156 20.97 20.32 5.34
C ALA A 156 20.21 20.66 6.64
N PHE A 157 19.50 19.69 7.22
CA PHE A 157 18.84 19.79 8.52
C PHE A 157 19.60 19.00 9.62
N ASP A 158 20.89 18.74 9.41
CA ASP A 158 21.81 18.07 10.35
C ASP A 158 21.38 16.63 10.73
N PHE A 159 20.67 15.92 9.85
CA PHE A 159 20.42 14.48 10.03
C PHE A 159 21.62 13.64 9.57
N ASP A 160 21.91 12.54 10.28
CA ASP A 160 22.94 11.58 9.85
C ASP A 160 22.48 10.85 8.57
N THR A 161 23.17 11.15 7.47
CA THR A 161 22.88 10.60 6.15
C THR A 161 23.99 9.70 5.58
N GLU A 162 25.08 9.47 6.30
CA GLU A 162 26.25 8.73 5.78
C GLU A 162 25.87 7.33 5.27
N SER A 163 25.03 6.64 6.03
CA SER A 163 24.51 5.31 5.67
C SER A 163 23.62 5.35 4.42
N LEU A 164 22.80 6.39 4.27
CA LEU A 164 21.90 6.57 3.12
C LEU A 164 22.70 6.87 1.85
N GLU A 165 23.70 7.73 1.94
CA GLU A 165 24.62 8.04 0.84
C GLU A 165 25.40 6.81 0.37
N TRP A 166 25.91 6.03 1.31
CA TRP A 166 26.63 4.79 1.00
C TRP A 166 25.72 3.79 0.27
N GLN A 167 24.50 3.56 0.77
CA GLN A 167 23.52 2.69 0.12
C GLN A 167 23.15 3.19 -1.28
N MET A 168 22.94 4.49 -1.45
CA MET A 168 22.61 5.11 -2.73
C MET A 168 23.73 4.89 -3.76
N ASN A 169 24.99 5.10 -3.35
CA ASN A 169 26.16 4.91 -4.19
C ASN A 169 26.37 3.43 -4.54
N HIS A 170 26.06 2.50 -3.62
CA HIS A 170 26.11 1.08 -3.89
C HIS A 170 25.07 0.64 -4.93
N LEU A 171 23.85 1.17 -4.85
CA LEU A 171 22.76 0.88 -5.79
C LEU A 171 22.97 1.52 -7.18
N ALA A 172 23.60 2.70 -7.24
CA ALA A 172 23.89 3.39 -8.48
C ALA A 172 25.07 2.78 -9.27
N ARG A 173 25.87 1.90 -8.66
CA ARG A 173 26.93 1.18 -9.38
C ARG A 173 26.28 0.25 -10.41
N PRO A 174 26.67 0.34 -11.70
CA PRO A 174 26.22 -0.64 -12.67
C PRO A 174 26.59 -2.03 -12.16
N ARG A 175 25.62 -2.94 -12.06
CA ARG A 175 25.93 -4.36 -11.91
C ARG A 175 26.79 -4.73 -13.11
N ALA A 176 28.11 -4.77 -12.89
CA ALA A 176 29.07 -5.12 -13.91
C ALA A 176 28.59 -6.43 -14.54
N ARG A 177 28.33 -6.37 -15.84
CA ARG A 177 27.89 -7.49 -16.66
C ARG A 177 28.73 -8.71 -16.30
N GLY A 178 28.11 -9.72 -15.72
CA GLY A 178 28.61 -11.09 -15.73
C GLY A 178 28.61 -11.62 -17.16
N ARG A 179 29.51 -11.10 -18.00
CA ARG A 179 29.78 -11.55 -19.37
C ARG A 179 31.29 -11.56 -19.50
N GLY A 180 31.91 -12.67 -19.10
CA GLY A 180 33.37 -12.80 -19.19
C GLY A 180 34.01 -13.84 -18.28
N ARG A 181 33.36 -14.98 -18.00
CA ARG A 181 34.09 -16.16 -17.52
C ARG A 181 33.67 -17.40 -18.34
N ARG A 182 33.94 -17.35 -19.64
CA ARG A 182 34.33 -18.57 -20.36
C ARG A 182 35.76 -18.86 -19.91
N ALA A 183 35.89 -19.55 -18.78
CA ALA A 183 37.11 -20.29 -18.53
C ALA A 183 37.20 -21.33 -19.65
N ALA A 184 38.17 -21.18 -20.53
CA ALA A 184 38.55 -22.22 -21.45
C ALA A 184 38.97 -23.43 -20.60
N ALA A 185 38.10 -24.42 -20.49
CA ALA A 185 38.47 -25.74 -20.01
C ALA A 185 39.25 -26.40 -21.16
N THR A 186 40.55 -26.14 -21.19
CA THR A 186 41.52 -26.91 -21.98
C THR A 186 41.53 -28.31 -21.39
N ALA A 187 40.86 -29.24 -22.06
CA ALA A 187 40.92 -30.66 -21.73
C ALA A 187 42.37 -31.16 -21.90
N PRO A 188 42.90 -31.98 -20.97
CA PRO A 188 44.19 -32.62 -21.15
C PRO A 188 44.07 -33.73 -22.20
N SER A 189 44.92 -33.70 -23.22
CA SER A 189 45.04 -34.74 -24.24
C SER A 189 45.63 -36.01 -23.62
N THR A 190 44.79 -37.01 -23.37
CA THR A 190 45.25 -38.38 -23.09
C THR A 190 45.68 -39.05 -24.39
N GLY A 191 46.90 -39.58 -24.39
CA GLY A 191 47.52 -40.28 -25.52
C GLY A 191 46.81 -41.59 -25.92
N ARG A 192 46.97 -41.92 -27.20
CA ARG A 192 46.87 -43.28 -27.79
C ARG A 192 48.25 -43.97 -27.61
N PRO A 193 48.45 -45.30 -27.84
CA PRO A 193 47.53 -46.29 -28.42
C PRO A 193 47.58 -47.74 -27.84
N ALA A 194 46.56 -48.54 -28.18
CA ALA A 194 46.58 -50.00 -28.40
C ALA A 194 45.25 -50.31 -29.14
N GLY A 195 45.13 -51.14 -30.18
CA GLY A 195 45.82 -52.41 -30.41
C GLY A 195 44.79 -53.53 -30.16
N GLU A 196 44.38 -54.19 -31.25
CA GLU A 196 43.58 -55.43 -31.34
C GLU A 196 42.03 -55.38 -31.36
N SER A 197 41.51 -56.07 -32.39
CA SER A 197 40.11 -56.37 -32.73
C SER A 197 39.71 -57.76 -32.17
N PRO A 198 38.71 -58.47 -32.70
CA PRO A 198 37.25 -58.29 -32.60
C PRO A 198 36.55 -59.57 -32.04
N SER A 199 35.26 -59.51 -31.70
CA SER A 199 34.29 -60.65 -31.76
C SER A 199 32.90 -60.13 -31.38
N ALA A 200 31.97 -60.03 -32.33
CA ALA A 200 31.07 -61.08 -32.84
C ALA A 200 29.81 -61.25 -31.98
N GLY A 201 28.64 -60.98 -32.60
CA GLY A 201 27.34 -61.20 -31.97
C GLY A 201 26.20 -60.41 -32.61
N SER A 202 25.94 -60.64 -33.89
CA SER A 202 24.72 -60.22 -34.59
C SER A 202 23.48 -60.79 -33.89
N ALA A 203 22.44 -60.01 -33.60
CA ALA A 203 21.20 -59.83 -34.39
C ALA A 203 19.97 -60.06 -33.45
N PRO A 204 18.72 -59.95 -33.93
CA PRO A 204 18.03 -58.72 -34.30
C PRO A 204 16.64 -58.64 -33.62
N ALA A 205 15.87 -57.57 -33.84
CA ALA A 205 14.46 -57.68 -34.27
C ALA A 205 13.76 -56.32 -34.20
N SER A 206 13.18 -55.99 -35.33
CA SER A 206 12.40 -54.80 -35.61
C SER A 206 10.94 -54.95 -35.14
N ALA A 207 10.33 -53.77 -34.92
CA ALA A 207 9.01 -53.38 -35.40
C ALA A 207 7.72 -53.78 -34.66
N SER A 208 6.93 -52.72 -34.43
CA SER A 208 5.46 -52.64 -34.49
C SER A 208 4.66 -53.26 -33.35
N ALA A 209 3.48 -52.79 -32.96
CA ALA A 209 2.71 -51.56 -33.12
C ALA A 209 1.46 -51.75 -32.24
N SER A 210 0.69 -50.66 -32.08
CA SER A 210 -0.75 -50.64 -31.75
C SER A 210 -1.16 -50.65 -30.27
N ALA A 211 -1.58 -49.44 -29.86
CA ALA A 211 -2.69 -49.12 -28.95
C ALA A 211 -4.04 -49.63 -29.53
N PRO A 212 -5.22 -49.50 -28.89
CA PRO A 212 -5.57 -48.74 -27.68
C PRO A 212 -5.90 -49.57 -26.42
#